data_AF-A0A0F8ZK65-F1
#
_entry.id   AF-A0A0F8ZK65-F1
#
_cell.length_a   1.000
_cell.length_b   1.000
_cell.length_c   1.000
_cell.angle_alpha   90.00
_cell.angle_beta   90.00
_cell.angle_gamma   90.00
#
_symmetry.space_group_name_H-M   'P 1'
#
loop_
_entity.id
_entity.type
_entity.pdbx_description
1 polymer ?
#
loop_
_entity_poly.entity_id
_entity_poly.type
_entity_poly.pdbx_seq_one_letter_code
_entity_poly.pdbx_strand_id
1 'polypeptide(L)'
;MPSLPKLFRSSATDTVDEAARRLDQFAEKYQQFFPRVFAYVYGRVRNVHQAEDVVSDVFERAFLKIGSLRNDEAFATWLFTIARNMVTSHARKRGRESSVDPDILRSVVADNVSVENEILVREEVAAV
;
A
#
# COMPACT_ATOMS: atom_id res chain seq x y z
N MET A 1 26.57 -45.82 32.37
CA MET A 1 25.42 -45.24 31.64
C MET A 1 25.56 -43.72 31.66
N PRO A 2 25.73 -43.04 30.51
CA PRO A 2 25.75 -41.58 30.50
C PRO A 2 24.31 -41.04 30.46
N SER A 3 23.98 -40.14 31.39
CA SER A 3 22.72 -39.40 31.40
C SER A 3 22.69 -38.40 30.24
N LEU A 4 21.63 -38.44 29.44
CA LEU A 4 21.38 -37.46 28.38
C LEU A 4 21.04 -36.08 28.99
N PRO A 5 21.58 -34.97 28.44
CA PRO A 5 21.22 -33.63 28.88
C PRO A 5 19.79 -33.29 28.44
N LYS A 6 19.00 -32.74 29.37
CA LYS A 6 17.70 -32.11 29.06
C LYS A 6 17.96 -30.84 28.26
N LEU A 7 18.09 -30.94 26.94
CA LEU A 7 17.99 -29.79 26.05
C LEU A 7 16.53 -29.38 25.94
N PHE A 8 16.13 -28.59 26.95
CA PHE A 8 15.23 -27.46 26.91
C PHE A 8 14.36 -27.37 25.64
N ARG A 9 13.17 -27.97 25.72
CA ARG A 9 12.04 -27.68 24.85
C ARG A 9 11.54 -26.28 25.22
N SER A 10 12.14 -25.25 24.62
CA SER A 10 11.69 -23.86 24.68
C SER A 10 11.89 -23.26 23.29
N SER A 11 10.94 -22.57 22.67
CA SER A 11 9.51 -22.42 22.94
C SER A 11 8.96 -21.74 21.69
N ALA A 12 8.44 -22.51 20.73
CA ALA A 12 7.78 -21.93 19.54
C ALA A 12 6.49 -21.19 19.90
N THR A 13 5.98 -21.38 21.12
CA THR A 13 4.77 -20.73 21.65
C THR A 13 5.07 -19.34 22.22
N ASP A 14 6.22 -19.13 22.88
CA ASP A 14 6.58 -17.81 23.43
C ASP A 14 6.78 -16.76 22.33
N THR A 15 7.26 -17.18 21.16
CA THR A 15 7.49 -16.28 20.01
C THR A 15 6.20 -15.85 19.32
N VAL A 16 5.19 -16.72 19.27
CA VAL A 16 3.88 -16.43 18.67
C VAL A 16 3.11 -15.44 19.55
N ASP A 17 3.12 -15.63 20.86
CA ASP A 17 2.45 -14.72 21.79
C ASP A 17 3.10 -13.32 21.81
N GLU A 18 4.42 -13.23 21.68
CA GLU A 18 5.12 -11.96 21.56
C GLU A 18 4.80 -11.25 20.24
N ALA A 19 4.70 -11.99 19.13
CA ALA A 19 4.30 -11.44 17.84
C ALA A 19 2.85 -10.94 17.87
N ALA A 20 1.93 -11.68 18.48
CA ALA A 20 0.54 -11.26 18.66
C ALA A 20 0.43 -9.96 19.45
N ARG A 21 1.14 -9.83 20.58
CA ARG A 21 1.17 -8.59 21.37
C ARG A 21 1.69 -7.39 20.59
N ARG A 22 2.71 -7.58 19.74
CA ARG A 22 3.22 -6.50 18.87
C ARG A 22 2.20 -6.07 17.83
N LEU A 23 1.44 -7.03 17.29
CA LEU A 23 0.38 -6.75 16.32
C LEU A 23 -0.74 -5.93 16.96
N ASP A 24 -1.19 -6.31 18.16
CA ASP A 24 -2.25 -5.59 18.88
C ASP A 24 -1.84 -4.14 19.20
N GLN A 25 -0.63 -3.94 19.71
CA GLN A 25 -0.09 -2.60 19.96
C GLN A 25 0.00 -1.74 18.70
N PHE A 26 0.36 -2.35 17.56
CA PHE A 26 0.38 -1.63 16.29
C PHE A 26 -1.04 -1.33 15.79
N ALA A 27 -2.00 -2.24 15.99
CA ALA A 27 -3.38 -2.06 15.57
C ALA A 27 -4.04 -0.86 16.26
N GLU A 28 -3.77 -0.64 17.54
CA GLU A 28 -4.24 0.55 18.28
C GLU A 28 -3.70 1.84 17.65
N LYS A 29 -2.40 1.88 17.34
CA LYS A 29 -1.78 3.03 16.66
C LYS A 29 -2.35 3.21 15.25
N TYR A 30 -2.57 2.12 14.50
CA TYR A 30 -3.17 2.17 13.19
C TYR A 30 -4.56 2.82 13.26
N GLN A 31 -5.44 2.35 14.14
CA GLN A 31 -6.79 2.89 14.29
C GLN A 31 -6.77 4.38 14.65
N GLN A 32 -5.87 4.79 15.54
CA GLN A 32 -5.74 6.19 15.96
C GLN A 32 -5.26 7.11 14.82
N PHE A 33 -4.30 6.65 14.01
CA PHE A 33 -3.61 7.52 13.04
C PHE A 33 -4.12 7.38 11.61
N PHE A 34 -4.82 6.30 11.26
CA PHE A 34 -5.31 6.05 9.91
C PHE A 34 -6.12 7.23 9.35
N PRO A 35 -7.13 7.79 10.05
CA PRO A 35 -7.92 8.90 9.51
C PRO A 35 -7.06 10.14 9.20
N ARG A 36 -6.06 10.42 10.05
CA ARG A 36 -5.18 11.58 9.93
C ARG A 36 -4.18 11.42 8.78
N VAL A 37 -3.60 10.22 8.64
CA VAL A 37 -2.68 9.88 7.54
C VAL A 37 -3.44 9.88 6.22
N PHE A 38 -4.62 9.27 6.18
CA PHE A 38 -5.49 9.27 4.99
C PHE A 38 -5.82 10.69 4.54
N ALA A 39 -6.32 11.54 5.43
CA ALA A 39 -6.62 12.94 5.11
C ALA A 39 -5.38 13.71 4.59
N TYR A 40 -4.22 13.49 5.22
CA TYR A 40 -2.97 14.11 4.80
C TYR A 40 -2.51 13.67 3.40
N VAL A 41 -2.60 12.38 3.09
CA VAL A 41 -2.25 11.80 1.78
C VAL A 41 -3.25 12.23 0.73
N TYR A 42 -4.55 12.10 1.00
CA TYR A 42 -5.62 12.49 0.10
C TYR A 42 -5.52 13.97 -0.30
N GLY A 43 -5.23 14.87 0.65
CA GLY A 43 -5.04 16.30 0.35
C GLY A 43 -3.92 16.59 -0.67
N ARG A 44 -2.97 15.68 -0.84
CA ARG A 44 -1.83 15.81 -1.77
C ARG A 44 -2.03 15.03 -3.07
N VAL A 45 -2.66 13.85 -2.99
CA VAL A 45 -2.85 12.96 -4.14
C VAL A 45 -4.14 13.30 -4.90
N ARG A 46 -5.19 13.73 -4.20
CA ARG A 46 -6.52 14.09 -4.72
C ARG A 46 -7.20 13.00 -5.57
N ASN A 47 -6.89 11.74 -5.27
CA ASN A 47 -7.54 10.57 -5.85
C ASN A 47 -7.69 9.54 -4.72
N VAL A 48 -8.89 8.98 -4.55
CA VAL A 48 -9.20 8.09 -3.42
C VAL A 48 -8.39 6.80 -3.51
N HIS A 49 -8.45 6.09 -4.63
CA HIS A 49 -7.74 4.82 -4.82
C HIS A 49 -6.22 4.98 -4.64
N GLN A 50 -5.63 6.00 -5.27
CA GLN A 50 -4.19 6.25 -5.09
C GLN A 50 -3.84 6.66 -3.65
N ALA A 51 -4.76 7.32 -2.94
CA ALA A 51 -4.54 7.64 -1.53
C ALA A 51 -4.59 6.38 -0.67
N GLU A 52 -5.51 5.45 -0.93
CA GLU A 52 -5.60 4.14 -0.25
C GLU A 52 -4.31 3.33 -0.44
N ASP A 53 -3.78 3.28 -1.67
CA ASP A 53 -2.53 2.61 -1.97
C ASP A 53 -1.35 3.23 -1.19
N VAL A 54 -1.20 4.55 -1.26
CA VAL A 54 -0.12 5.26 -0.58
C VAL A 54 -0.24 5.14 0.94
N VAL A 55 -1.45 5.14 1.50
CA VAL A 55 -1.67 4.95 2.94
C VAL A 55 -1.28 3.52 3.36
N SER A 56 -1.60 2.52 2.53
CA SER A 56 -1.19 1.14 2.77
C SER A 56 0.33 1.02 2.84
N ASP A 57 1.04 1.59 1.87
CA ASP A 57 2.51 1.64 1.85
C ASP A 57 3.11 2.35 3.08
N VAL A 58 2.44 3.39 3.59
CA VAL A 58 2.86 4.10 4.81
C VAL A 58 2.78 3.20 6.03
N PHE A 59 1.66 2.51 6.22
CA PHE A 59 1.45 1.67 7.39
C PHE A 59 2.25 0.37 7.33
N GLU A 60 2.45 -0.21 6.14
CA GLU A 60 3.39 -1.33 5.95
C GLU A 60 4.81 -0.91 6.39
N ARG A 61 5.29 0.22 5.88
CA ARG A 61 6.64 0.71 6.17
C ARG A 61 6.79 1.15 7.63
N ALA A 62 5.72 1.64 8.25
CA ALA A 62 5.69 1.92 9.68
C ALA A 62 5.76 0.62 10.49
N PHE A 63 4.97 -0.39 10.16
CA PHE A 63 4.98 -1.68 10.84
C PHE A 63 6.36 -2.32 10.83
N LEU A 64 7.01 -2.36 9.65
CA LEU A 64 8.36 -2.94 9.50
C LEU A 64 9.44 -2.17 10.28
N LYS A 65 9.23 -0.88 10.57
CA LYS A 65 10.25 -0.02 11.18
C LYS A 65 9.94 0.40 12.61
N ILE A 66 8.79 0.01 13.16
CA ILE A 66 8.36 0.49 14.49
C ILE A 66 9.35 0.08 15.59
N GLY A 67 10.03 -1.07 15.44
CA GLY A 67 11.09 -1.49 16.37
C GLY A 67 12.33 -0.57 16.40
N SER A 68 12.48 0.33 15.43
CA SER A 68 13.55 1.34 15.43
C SER A 68 13.17 2.63 16.17
N LEU A 69 11.89 2.79 16.53
CA LEU A 69 11.39 3.97 17.22
C LEU A 69 11.78 3.90 18.70
N ARG A 70 12.64 4.82 19.14
CA ARG A 70 13.14 4.86 20.51
C ARG A 70 12.22 5.57 21.49
N ASN A 71 11.35 6.45 20.98
CA ASN A 71 10.42 7.24 21.78
C ASN A 71 9.02 7.13 21.18
N ASP A 72 8.08 6.59 21.95
CA ASP A 72 6.70 6.39 21.51
C ASP A 72 5.95 7.72 21.30
N GLU A 73 6.29 8.77 22.05
CA GLU A 73 5.72 10.11 21.87
C GLU A 73 6.07 10.71 20.49
N ALA A 74 7.18 10.28 19.89
CA ALA A 74 7.60 10.70 18.57
C ALA A 74 6.87 9.97 17.44
N PHE A 75 6.01 8.99 17.73
CA PHE A 75 5.34 8.14 16.74
C PHE A 75 4.60 8.96 15.68
N ALA A 76 3.86 9.99 16.09
CA ALA A 76 3.11 10.85 15.17
C ALA A 76 4.04 11.53 14.15
N THR A 77 5.04 12.25 14.64
CA THR A 77 6.02 12.97 13.80
C THR A 77 6.77 12.03 12.87
N TRP A 78 7.17 10.86 13.38
CA TRP A 78 7.85 9.82 12.62
C TRP A 78 6.95 9.23 11.53
N LEU A 79 5.70 8.92 11.84
CA LEU A 79 4.72 8.40 10.88
C LEU A 79 4.44 9.40 9.75
N PHE A 80 4.28 10.69 10.07
CA PHE A 80 4.09 11.73 9.05
C PHE A 80 5.35 11.95 8.19
N THR A 81 6.54 11.64 8.71
CA THR A 81 7.77 11.62 7.91
C THR A 81 7.72 10.50 6.87
N ILE A 82 7.27 9.31 7.25
CA ILE A 82 7.04 8.20 6.31
C ILE A 82 6.00 8.59 5.27
N ALA A 83 4.86 9.16 5.69
CA ALA A 83 3.79 9.61 4.79
C ALA A 83 4.26 10.64 3.77
N ARG A 84 5.01 11.66 4.20
CA ARG A 84 5.60 12.66 3.31
C ARG A 84 6.52 12.02 2.26
N ASN A 85 7.35 11.08 2.67
CA ASN A 85 8.26 10.39 1.77
C ASN A 85 7.48 9.53 0.75
N MET A 86 6.42 8.87 1.19
CA MET A 86 5.60 8.04 0.31
C MET A 86 4.84 8.86 -0.73
N VAL A 87 4.23 9.97 -0.32
CA VAL A 87 3.60 10.92 -1.26
C VAL A 87 4.61 11.45 -2.28
N THR A 88 5.83 11.77 -1.84
CA THR A 88 6.89 12.24 -2.75
C THR A 88 7.30 11.15 -3.74
N SER A 89 7.42 9.91 -3.28
CA SER A 89 7.70 8.75 -4.12
C SER A 89 6.60 8.51 -5.16
N HIS A 90 5.35 8.55 -4.72
CA HIS A 90 4.16 8.41 -5.56
C HIS A 90 4.11 9.47 -6.66
N ALA A 91 4.31 10.75 -6.30
CA ALA A 91 4.34 11.85 -7.27
C ALA A 91 5.46 11.67 -8.32
N ARG A 92 6.65 11.20 -7.91
CA ARG A 92 7.76 10.89 -8.83
C ARG A 92 7.46 9.71 -9.75
N LYS A 93 6.77 8.67 -9.25
CA LYS A 93 6.35 7.52 -10.06
C LYS A 93 5.33 7.94 -11.11
N ARG A 94 4.30 8.69 -10.69
CA ARG A 94 3.28 9.22 -11.59
C ARG A 94 3.85 10.16 -12.66
N GLY A 95 4.82 10.99 -12.31
CA GLY A 95 5.52 11.84 -13.28
C GLY A 95 6.25 11.05 -14.38
N ARG A 96 6.82 9.89 -14.03
CA ARG A 96 7.47 8.98 -14.99
C ARG A 96 6.49 8.13 -15.80
N GLU A 97 5.35 7.75 -15.22
CA GLU A 97 4.30 7.03 -15.96
C GLU A 97 3.53 7.96 -16.90
N SER A 98 3.42 9.25 -16.57
CA SER A 98 2.78 10.25 -17.43
C SER A 98 3.66 10.68 -18.61
N SER A 99 4.96 10.39 -18.58
CA SER A 99 5.81 10.51 -19.78
C SER A 99 5.60 9.28 -20.66
N VAL A 100 4.42 9.20 -21.27
CA VAL A 100 4.16 8.28 -22.38
C VAL A 100 4.72 8.92 -23.63
N ASP A 101 5.50 8.15 -24.40
CA ASP A 101 5.94 8.57 -25.72
C ASP A 101 4.69 8.91 -26.57
N PRO A 102 4.58 10.13 -27.13
CA PRO A 102 3.46 10.52 -27.96
C PRO A 102 3.16 9.52 -29.09
N ASP A 103 4.17 8.83 -29.62
CA ASP A 103 4.01 7.85 -30.69
C ASP A 103 3.41 6.53 -30.18
N ILE A 104 3.74 6.11 -28.95
CA ILE A 104 3.10 4.96 -28.28
C ILE A 104 1.65 5.29 -27.91
N LEU A 105 1.38 6.50 -27.42
CA LEU A 105 0.01 6.91 -27.10
C LEU A 105 -0.87 6.94 -28.37
N ARG A 106 -0.31 7.39 -29.50
CA ARG A 106 -0.98 7.39 -30.80
C ARG A 106 -1.27 5.99 -31.31
N SER A 107 -0.35 5.03 -31.17
CA SER A 107 -0.60 3.65 -31.62
C SER A 107 -1.67 2.95 -30.80
N VAL A 108 -1.66 3.11 -29.47
CA VAL A 108 -2.69 2.53 -28.59
C VAL A 108 -4.08 3.11 -28.87
N VAL A 109 -4.18 4.41 -29.12
CA VAL A 109 -5.47 5.04 -29.52
C VAL A 109 -5.91 4.55 -30.90
N ALA A 110 -5.00 4.43 -31.87
CA ALA A 110 -5.32 3.92 -33.20
C ALA A 110 -5.86 2.49 -33.17
N ASP A 111 -5.29 1.62 -32.33
CA ASP A 111 -5.74 0.23 -32.17
C ASP A 111 -7.10 0.13 -31.45
N ASN A 112 -7.36 0.99 -30.45
CA ASN A 112 -8.62 0.96 -29.70
C ASN A 112 -9.84 1.47 -30.49
N VAL A 113 -9.65 2.40 -31.43
CA VAL A 113 -10.73 2.89 -32.32
C VAL A 113 -11.25 1.78 -33.27
N SER A 114 -10.46 0.72 -33.48
CA SER A 114 -10.89 -0.46 -34.24
C SER A 114 -11.85 -1.37 -33.46
N VAL A 115 -11.74 -1.43 -32.14
CA VAL A 115 -12.49 -2.40 -31.31
C VAL A 115 -13.91 -1.91 -30.99
N GLU A 116 -14.08 -0.60 -30.79
CA GLU A 116 -15.41 -0.03 -30.45
C GLU A 116 -16.39 0.05 -31.64
N ASN A 117 -15.91 -0.10 -32.89
CA ASN A 117 -16.78 -0.09 -34.08
C ASN A 117 -17.33 -1.46 -34.49
N GLU A 118 -16.92 -2.56 -33.84
CA GLU A 118 -17.34 -3.92 -34.25
C GLU A 118 -18.55 -4.48 -33.47
N ILE A 119 -19.01 -3.80 -32.40
CA ILE A 119 -20.10 -4.30 -31.53
C ILE A 119 -21.51 -3.81 -31.92
N LEU A 120 -21.65 -2.92 -32.92
CA LEU A 120 -22.95 -2.32 -33.29
C LEU A 120 -23.55 -2.72 -34.65
N VAL A 121 -23.16 -3.86 -35.25
CA VAL A 121 -23.71 -4.29 -36.56
C VAL A 121 -24.35 -5.71 -36.53
N ARG A 122 -24.80 -6.21 -35.37
CA ARG A 122 -25.42 -7.55 -35.31
C ARG A 122 -26.81 -7.66 -34.68
N GLU A 123 -27.50 -6.55 -34.45
CA GLU A 123 -28.87 -6.59 -33.91
C GLU A 123 -29.92 -5.81 -34.72
N GLU A 124 -29.76 -5.74 -36.05
CA GLU A 124 -30.78 -5.10 -36.91
C GLU A 124 -31.13 -5.88 -38.19
N VAL A 125 -31.09 -7.21 -38.16
CA VAL A 125 -31.73 -8.05 -39.21
C VAL A 125 -32.51 -9.22 -38.59
N ALA A 126 -33.49 -8.90 -37.74
CA ALA A 126 -34.56 -9.82 -37.35
C ALA A 126 -35.89 -9.08 -37.08
N ALA A 127 -36.13 -7.96 -37.77
CA ALA A 127 -37.42 -7.28 -37.75
C ALA A 127 -37.70 -6.58 -39.09
N VAL A 128 -37.68 -7.34 -40.19
CA VAL A 128 -38.47 -7.08 -41.41
C VAL A 128 -38.94 -8.40 -41.97
#